data_AF-A0A929SW61-F1
#
_entry.id   AF-A0A929SW61-F1
#
_cell.length_a   1.000
_cell.length_b   1.000
_cell.length_c   1.000
_cell.angle_alpha   90.00
_cell.angle_beta   90.00
_cell.angle_gamma   90.00
#
_symmetry.space_group_name_H-M   'P 1'
#
loop_
_entity.id
_entity.type
_entity.pdbx_description
1 polymer ?
#
loop_
_entity_poly.entity_id
_entity_poly.type
_entity_poly.pdbx_seq_one_letter_code
_entity_poly.pdbx_strand_id
1 'polypeptide(L)'
;MSHMLWQQHGNVATTISVVLSFIYMYVYYKKHKLIIYRREKSREDKKPTGYIIRKILKLSVPVTIGSLISIVHTMIDTITVTNGIQKAYMHIYTAKDVLESKATEMKGILSKVSTIVGLPQSITIAIAIAIVPVVSVLVARGEKQKAKERIERAINLSVIIIMPAIVGLFVLSEPLLKLMYPKASEGGVLMQILCVATVFMCLSHTIRKWTSRYPVML
;
A
#
# COMPACT_ATOMS: atom_id res chain seq x y z
N MET A 1 -5.38 -6.08 -26.32
CA MET A 1 -5.05 -7.48 -25.98
C MET A 1 -3.69 -7.64 -25.28
N SER A 2 -2.61 -6.99 -25.74
CA SER A 2 -1.25 -7.17 -25.20
C SER A 2 -1.03 -6.73 -23.74
N HIS A 3 -1.61 -5.60 -23.30
CA HIS A 3 -1.45 -5.11 -21.92
C HIS A 3 -2.13 -5.98 -20.85
N MET A 4 -3.22 -6.67 -21.20
CA MET A 4 -3.95 -7.57 -20.29
C MET A 4 -3.19 -8.89 -20.09
N LEU A 5 -2.47 -9.35 -21.12
CA LEU A 5 -1.57 -10.49 -21.01
C LEU A 5 -0.44 -10.21 -20.03
N TRP A 6 0.25 -9.06 -20.10
CA TRP A 6 1.36 -8.75 -19.17
C TRP A 6 0.95 -8.77 -17.68
N GLN A 7 -0.25 -8.30 -17.34
CA GLN A 7 -0.77 -8.39 -15.95
C GLN A 7 -1.08 -9.82 -15.53
N GLN A 8 -1.60 -10.66 -16.43
CA GLN A 8 -1.84 -12.08 -16.13
C GLN A 8 -0.53 -12.83 -15.88
N HIS A 9 0.54 -12.53 -16.63
CA HIS A 9 1.87 -13.11 -16.38
C HIS A 9 2.41 -12.75 -14.99
N GLY A 10 2.18 -11.51 -14.52
CA GLY A 10 2.61 -11.07 -13.19
C GLY A 10 1.96 -11.86 -12.04
N ASN A 11 0.65 -12.06 -12.10
CA ASN A 11 -0.09 -12.81 -11.06
C ASN A 11 0.29 -14.30 -11.06
N VAL A 12 0.51 -14.88 -12.24
CA VAL A 12 0.98 -16.26 -12.39
C VAL A 12 2.39 -16.41 -11.82
N ALA A 13 3.30 -15.48 -12.13
CA ALA A 13 4.66 -15.48 -11.59
C ALA A 13 4.67 -15.40 -10.05
N THR A 14 3.85 -14.53 -9.44
CA THR A 14 3.75 -14.46 -7.98
C THR A 14 3.23 -15.77 -7.38
N THR A 15 2.25 -16.42 -8.01
CA THR A 15 1.70 -17.69 -7.52
C THR A 15 2.75 -18.80 -7.58
N ILE A 16 3.47 -18.91 -8.71
CA ILE A 16 4.58 -19.84 -8.89
C ILE A 16 5.66 -19.60 -7.83
N SER A 17 6.04 -18.34 -7.57
CA SER A 17 7.06 -18.00 -6.58
C SER A 17 6.70 -18.43 -5.16
N VAL A 18 5.44 -18.30 -4.76
CA VAL A 18 4.95 -18.72 -3.44
C VAL A 18 4.98 -20.24 -3.32
N VAL A 19 4.56 -20.97 -4.37
CA VAL A 19 4.58 -22.43 -4.39
C VAL A 19 6.02 -22.95 -4.31
N LEU A 20 6.94 -22.41 -5.11
CA LEU A 20 8.36 -22.78 -5.05
C LEU A 20 8.97 -22.45 -3.68
N SER A 21 8.69 -21.29 -3.12
CA SER A 21 9.18 -20.90 -1.79
C SER A 21 8.68 -21.84 -0.70
N PHE A 22 7.41 -22.25 -0.77
CA PHE A 22 6.84 -23.22 0.15
C PHE A 22 7.50 -24.60 0.04
N ILE A 23 7.67 -25.11 -1.18
CA ILE A 23 8.36 -26.38 -1.43
C ILE A 23 9.79 -26.33 -0.91
N TYR A 24 10.52 -25.24 -1.20
CA TYR A 24 11.87 -25.04 -0.71
C TYR A 24 11.93 -25.04 0.82
N MET A 25 11.06 -24.28 1.49
CA MET A 25 11.02 -24.21 2.96
C MET A 25 10.65 -25.56 3.58
N TYR A 26 9.74 -26.32 2.95
CA TYR A 26 9.37 -27.66 3.39
C TYR A 26 10.51 -28.67 3.27
N VAL A 27 11.19 -28.70 2.11
CA VAL A 27 12.35 -29.57 1.88
C VAL A 27 13.50 -29.21 2.82
N TYR A 28 13.77 -27.91 3.00
CA TYR A 28 14.79 -27.41 3.90
C TYR A 28 14.50 -27.81 5.36
N TYR A 29 13.25 -27.66 5.82
CA TYR A 29 12.81 -28.07 7.15
C TYR A 29 13.00 -29.58 7.37
N LYS A 30 12.62 -30.41 6.39
CA LYS A 30 12.75 -31.87 6.48
C LYS A 30 14.22 -32.32 6.46
N LYS A 31 15.07 -31.64 5.69
CA LYS A 31 16.49 -31.98 5.51
C LYS A 31 17.37 -31.56 6.69
N HIS A 32 17.12 -30.40 7.28
CA HIS A 32 17.99 -29.85 8.32
C HIS A 32 17.48 -30.05 9.76
N LYS A 33 16.31 -30.69 9.97
CA LYS A 33 15.68 -30.90 11.30
C LYS A 33 15.99 -29.75 12.25
N LEU A 34 15.62 -28.53 11.85
CA LEU A 34 16.08 -27.27 12.44
C LEU A 34 16.11 -27.36 13.97
N ILE A 35 17.33 -27.43 14.54
CA ILE A 35 17.54 -27.32 15.97
C ILE A 35 17.36 -25.84 16.29
N ILE A 36 16.13 -25.48 16.67
CA ILE A 36 15.79 -24.10 17.05
C ILE A 36 16.49 -23.83 18.39
N TYR A 37 17.64 -23.14 18.35
CA TYR A 37 18.31 -22.63 19.55
C TYR A 37 17.46 -21.48 20.11
N ARG A 38 16.44 -21.85 20.90
CA ARG A 38 15.44 -20.88 21.37
C ARG A 38 15.96 -20.15 22.59
N ARG A 39 16.27 -18.85 22.42
CA ARG A 39 16.81 -17.99 23.48
C ARG A 39 15.76 -17.60 24.55
N GLU A 40 14.48 -17.68 24.23
CA GLU A 40 13.35 -17.39 25.14
C GLU A 40 12.23 -18.44 24.99
N LYS A 41 11.72 -18.99 26.11
CA LYS A 41 10.55 -19.89 26.12
C LYS A 41 9.32 -19.13 25.63
N SER A 42 8.65 -19.63 24.59
CA SER A 42 7.38 -19.02 24.16
C SER A 42 6.25 -19.49 25.07
N ARG A 43 5.34 -18.57 25.43
CA ARG A 43 4.07 -18.91 26.11
C ARG A 43 3.20 -19.89 25.31
N GLU A 44 3.51 -20.12 24.05
CA GLU A 44 2.78 -20.98 23.13
C GLU A 44 3.38 -22.39 23.02
N ASP A 45 4.54 -22.66 23.64
CA ASP A 45 5.23 -23.97 23.54
C ASP A 45 4.46 -25.13 24.17
N LYS A 46 3.53 -24.84 25.07
CA LYS A 46 2.67 -25.84 25.71
C LYS A 46 1.31 -26.00 25.03
N LYS A 47 1.04 -25.28 23.93
CA LYS A 47 -0.27 -25.26 23.28
C LYS A 47 -0.32 -26.23 22.09
N PRO A 48 -1.46 -26.90 21.84
CA PRO A 48 -1.59 -27.84 20.74
C PRO A 48 -1.44 -27.13 19.38
N THR A 49 -0.92 -27.84 18.38
CA THR A 49 -0.72 -27.33 17.01
C THR A 49 -2.01 -26.74 16.42
N GLY A 50 -3.17 -27.35 16.70
CA GLY A 50 -4.47 -26.83 16.26
C GLY A 50 -4.83 -25.45 16.81
N TYR A 51 -4.38 -25.11 18.03
CA TYR A 51 -4.57 -23.78 18.59
C TYR A 51 -3.75 -22.72 17.83
N ILE A 52 -2.52 -23.06 17.44
CA ILE A 52 -1.64 -22.18 16.66
C ILE A 52 -2.23 -21.97 15.27
N ILE A 53 -2.69 -23.03 14.60
CA ILE A 53 -3.37 -22.94 13.29
C ILE A 53 -4.60 -22.03 13.39
N ARG A 54 -5.46 -22.21 14.39
CA ARG A 54 -6.64 -21.36 14.58
C ARG A 54 -6.27 -19.90 14.85
N LYS A 55 -5.18 -19.64 15.57
CA LYS A 55 -4.68 -18.29 15.84
C LYS A 55 -4.13 -17.62 14.57
N ILE A 56 -3.38 -18.36 13.76
CA ILE A 56 -2.89 -17.89 12.45
C ILE A 56 -4.07 -17.60 11.53
N LEU A 57 -5.04 -18.52 11.41
CA LEU A 57 -6.25 -18.29 10.60
C LEU A 57 -7.03 -17.04 11.05
N LYS A 58 -7.18 -16.82 12.36
CA LYS A 58 -7.83 -15.60 12.90
C LYS A 58 -7.09 -14.31 12.55
N LEU A 59 -5.76 -14.34 12.37
CA LEU A 59 -4.97 -13.18 11.95
C LEU A 59 -4.97 -13.02 10.43
N SER A 60 -4.89 -14.12 9.68
CA SER A 60 -4.81 -14.09 8.22
C SER A 60 -6.14 -13.74 7.56
N VAL A 61 -7.28 -14.21 8.08
CA VAL A 61 -8.61 -13.89 7.53
C VAL A 61 -8.87 -12.39 7.41
N PRO A 62 -8.73 -11.55 8.47
CA PRO A 62 -8.96 -10.12 8.35
C PRO A 62 -7.95 -9.43 7.43
N VAL A 63 -6.71 -9.90 7.39
CA VAL A 63 -5.69 -9.37 6.45
C VAL A 63 -6.10 -9.66 5.00
N THR A 64 -6.52 -10.89 4.69
CA THR A 64 -6.97 -11.27 3.34
C THR A 64 -8.22 -10.50 2.93
N ILE A 65 -9.19 -10.34 3.85
CA ILE A 65 -10.39 -9.54 3.59
C ILE A 65 -10.01 -8.08 3.33
N GLY A 66 -9.08 -7.50 4.11
CA GLY A 66 -8.57 -6.14 3.88
C GLY A 66 -7.93 -5.97 2.49
N SER A 67 -7.16 -6.96 2.04
CA SER A 67 -6.59 -6.97 0.69
C SER A 67 -7.66 -7.07 -0.40
N LEU A 68 -8.69 -7.90 -0.21
CA LEU A 68 -9.81 -8.00 -1.14
C LEU A 68 -10.59 -6.68 -1.25
N ILE A 69 -10.83 -6.01 -0.12
CA ILE A 69 -11.47 -4.68 -0.11
C ILE A 69 -10.67 -3.68 -0.94
N SER A 70 -9.34 -3.71 -0.86
CA SER A 70 -8.47 -2.83 -1.65
C SER A 70 -8.57 -3.09 -3.16
N ILE A 71 -8.71 -4.36 -3.56
CA ILE A 71 -8.92 -4.73 -4.97
C ILE A 71 -10.28 -4.21 -5.46
N VAL A 72 -11.35 -4.46 -4.70
CA VAL A 72 -12.70 -3.98 -5.04
C VAL A 72 -12.74 -2.45 -5.13
N HIS A 73 -12.10 -1.75 -4.18
CA HIS A 73 -11.98 -0.30 -4.22
C HIS A 73 -11.33 0.20 -5.51
N THR A 74 -10.24 -0.43 -5.95
CA THR A 74 -9.54 -0.08 -7.20
C THR A 74 -10.42 -0.33 -8.44
N MET A 75 -11.25 -1.37 -8.42
CA MET A 75 -12.21 -1.63 -9.50
C MET A 75 -13.32 -0.57 -9.55
N ILE A 76 -13.89 -0.22 -8.39
CA ILE A 76 -14.91 0.83 -8.28
C ILE A 76 -14.35 2.16 -8.78
N ASP A 77 -13.14 2.52 -8.34
CA ASP A 77 -12.46 3.74 -8.79
C ASP A 77 -12.26 3.76 -10.31
N THR A 78 -11.76 2.66 -10.87
CA THR A 78 -11.59 2.51 -12.32
C THR A 78 -12.90 2.74 -13.08
N ILE A 79 -13.99 2.09 -12.66
CA ILE A 79 -15.29 2.21 -13.32
C ILE A 79 -15.83 3.64 -13.18
N THR A 80 -15.72 4.22 -11.98
CA THR A 80 -16.23 5.55 -11.66
C THR A 80 -15.52 6.62 -12.45
N VAL A 81 -14.17 6.59 -12.48
CA VAL A 81 -13.35 7.55 -13.22
C VAL A 81 -13.59 7.42 -14.73
N THR A 82 -13.61 6.20 -15.27
CA THR A 82 -13.85 5.98 -16.71
C THR A 82 -15.23 6.47 -17.12
N ASN A 83 -16.28 6.13 -16.36
CA ASN A 83 -17.63 6.60 -16.62
C ASN A 83 -17.77 8.12 -16.46
N GLY A 84 -17.07 8.71 -15.48
CA GLY A 84 -17.04 10.15 -15.26
C GLY A 84 -16.43 10.90 -16.45
N ILE A 85 -15.29 10.42 -16.96
CA ILE A 85 -14.65 10.99 -18.15
C ILE A 85 -15.56 10.82 -19.37
N GLN A 86 -16.13 9.63 -19.59
CA GLN A 86 -17.04 9.42 -20.70
C GLN A 86 -18.21 10.41 -20.67
N LYS A 87 -18.89 10.56 -19.51
CA LYS A 87 -20.00 11.51 -19.34
C LYS A 87 -19.60 12.96 -19.62
N ALA A 88 -18.42 13.39 -19.15
CA ALA A 88 -17.94 14.76 -19.37
C ALA A 88 -17.65 15.07 -20.86
N TYR A 89 -17.27 14.05 -21.65
CA TYR A 89 -16.87 14.21 -23.05
C TYR A 89 -17.94 13.74 -24.06
N MET A 90 -19.11 13.26 -23.62
CA MET A 90 -20.21 12.81 -24.52
C MET A 90 -20.74 13.93 -25.42
N HIS A 91 -20.64 15.20 -25.00
CA HIS A 91 -21.05 16.35 -25.81
C HIS A 91 -20.05 16.72 -26.92
N ILE A 92 -18.82 16.21 -26.85
CA ILE A 92 -17.71 16.55 -27.76
C ILE A 92 -17.46 15.41 -28.76
N TYR A 93 -17.64 14.16 -28.33
CA TYR A 93 -17.42 12.97 -29.17
C TYR A 93 -18.67 12.10 -29.22
N THR A 94 -19.23 11.95 -30.43
CA THR A 94 -20.46 11.18 -30.68
C THR A 94 -20.21 9.68 -30.85
N ALA A 95 -18.98 9.27 -31.20
CA ALA A 95 -18.60 7.87 -31.39
C ALA A 95 -18.10 7.26 -30.07
N LYS A 96 -18.75 6.17 -29.64
CA LYS A 96 -18.45 5.46 -28.38
C LYS A 96 -17.00 4.97 -28.30
N ASP A 97 -16.45 4.49 -29.41
CA ASP A 97 -15.07 3.96 -29.46
C ASP A 97 -14.02 5.07 -29.26
N VAL A 98 -14.27 6.27 -29.78
CA VAL A 98 -13.39 7.44 -29.61
C VAL A 98 -13.42 7.91 -28.15
N LEU A 99 -14.61 7.86 -27.54
CA LEU A 99 -14.81 8.22 -26.14
C LEU A 99 -14.13 7.24 -25.18
N GLU A 100 -14.21 5.94 -25.45
CA GLU A 100 -13.52 4.89 -24.69
C GLU A 100 -11.99 5.00 -24.80
N SER A 101 -11.49 5.28 -26.01
CA SER A 101 -10.05 5.51 -26.24
C SER A 101 -9.56 6.73 -25.45
N LYS A 102 -10.30 7.85 -25.48
CA LYS A 102 -9.94 9.06 -24.73
C LYS A 102 -9.99 8.85 -23.22
N ALA A 103 -11.01 8.15 -22.70
CA ALA A 103 -11.09 7.82 -21.28
C ALA A 103 -9.93 6.94 -20.83
N THR A 104 -9.52 5.98 -21.67
CA THR A 104 -8.35 5.12 -21.41
C THR A 104 -7.05 5.92 -21.40
N GLU A 105 -6.88 6.85 -22.33
CA GLU A 105 -5.71 7.76 -22.38
C GLU A 105 -5.61 8.60 -21.10
N MET A 106 -6.69 9.29 -20.72
CA MET A 106 -6.73 10.16 -19.54
C MET A 106 -6.53 9.36 -18.24
N LYS A 107 -7.11 8.16 -18.13
CA LYS A 107 -6.85 7.25 -17.01
C LYS A 107 -5.38 6.79 -17.00
N GLY A 108 -4.78 6.59 -18.17
CA GLY A 108 -3.35 6.28 -18.31
C GLY A 108 -2.44 7.41 -17.79
N ILE A 109 -2.81 8.67 -18.06
CA ILE A 109 -2.12 9.84 -17.49
C ILE A 109 -2.29 9.87 -15.98
N LEU A 110 -3.52 9.69 -15.49
CA LEU A 110 -3.81 9.64 -14.05
C LEU A 110 -2.97 8.57 -13.33
N SER A 111 -2.89 7.36 -13.88
CA SER A 111 -2.10 6.25 -13.29
C SER A 111 -0.60 6.59 -13.19
N LYS A 112 -0.04 7.25 -14.21
CA LYS A 112 1.36 7.70 -14.21
C LYS A 112 1.60 8.77 -13.15
N VAL A 113 0.70 9.74 -13.05
CA VAL A 113 0.76 10.79 -12.03
C VAL A 113 0.65 10.20 -10.63
N SER A 114 -0.32 9.31 -10.39
CA SER A 114 -0.50 8.61 -9.11
C SER A 114 0.72 7.79 -8.72
N THR A 115 1.46 7.24 -9.68
CA THR A 115 2.70 6.51 -9.40
C THR A 115 3.78 7.43 -8.83
N ILE A 116 3.95 8.63 -9.41
CA ILE A 116 4.91 9.64 -8.92
C ILE A 116 4.51 10.14 -7.52
N VAL A 117 3.23 10.49 -7.35
CA VAL A 117 2.69 10.96 -6.05
C VAL A 117 2.70 9.86 -4.99
N GLY A 118 2.69 8.59 -5.39
CA GLY A 118 2.82 7.43 -4.52
C GLY A 118 4.23 7.21 -3.96
N LEU A 119 5.27 7.84 -4.51
CA LEU A 119 6.66 7.65 -4.06
C LEU A 119 6.86 8.01 -2.58
N PRO A 120 6.43 9.18 -2.07
CA PRO A 120 6.52 9.48 -0.64
C PRO A 120 5.69 8.52 0.22
N GLN A 121 4.56 8.02 -0.29
CA GLN A 121 3.74 7.06 0.44
C GLN A 121 4.46 5.72 0.64
N SER A 122 5.24 5.27 -0.35
CA SER A 122 6.03 4.03 -0.24
C SER A 122 7.02 4.04 0.92
N ILE A 123 7.61 5.21 1.22
CA ILE A 123 8.51 5.42 2.36
C ILE A 123 7.77 5.18 3.68
N THR A 124 6.51 5.64 3.79
CA THR A 124 5.66 5.36 4.97
C THR A 124 5.50 3.87 5.20
N ILE A 125 5.20 3.14 4.12
CA ILE A 125 4.94 1.69 4.17
C ILE A 125 6.23 0.97 4.57
N ALA A 126 7.37 1.36 4.02
CA ALA A 126 8.68 0.81 4.38
C ALA A 126 9.01 1.02 5.86
N ILE A 127 8.80 2.24 6.38
CA ILE A 127 8.97 2.57 7.79
C ILE A 127 8.05 1.67 8.64
N ALA A 128 6.77 1.56 8.28
CA ALA A 128 5.80 0.73 8.99
C ALA A 128 6.26 -0.74 9.09
N ILE A 129 6.66 -1.35 7.97
CA ILE A 129 7.15 -2.73 7.90
C ILE A 129 8.37 -2.93 8.81
N ALA A 130 9.31 -1.97 8.82
CA ALA A 130 10.51 -2.05 9.66
C ALA A 130 10.22 -2.00 11.17
N ILE A 131 9.09 -1.42 11.57
CA ILE A 131 8.75 -1.18 12.98
C ILE A 131 7.91 -2.31 13.59
N VAL A 132 7.10 -3.00 12.79
CA VAL A 132 6.29 -4.15 13.24
C VAL A 132 7.09 -5.12 14.12
N PRO A 133 8.31 -5.59 13.74
CA PRO A 133 9.07 -6.51 14.58
C PRO A 133 9.53 -5.86 15.90
N VAL A 134 9.99 -4.61 15.88
CA VAL A 134 10.45 -3.88 17.08
C VAL A 134 9.32 -3.71 18.08
N VAL A 135 8.14 -3.31 17.60
CA VAL A 135 6.94 -3.16 18.42
C VAL A 135 6.47 -4.50 18.97
N SER A 136 6.52 -5.55 18.16
CA SER A 136 6.11 -6.89 18.58
C SER A 136 6.91 -7.40 19.78
N VAL A 137 8.23 -7.15 19.81
CA VAL A 137 9.09 -7.51 20.95
C VAL A 137 8.76 -6.70 22.21
N LEU A 138 8.55 -5.39 22.09
CA LEU A 138 8.21 -4.53 23.22
C LEU A 138 6.85 -4.89 23.84
N VAL A 139 5.86 -5.17 22.99
CA VAL A 139 4.53 -5.62 23.43
C VAL A 139 4.60 -7.00 24.07
N ALA A 140 5.39 -7.93 23.53
CA ALA A 140 5.60 -9.26 24.11
C ALA A 140 6.24 -9.19 25.51
N ARG A 141 7.10 -8.19 25.76
CA ARG A 141 7.73 -7.90 27.05
C ARG A 141 6.85 -7.11 28.03
N GLY A 142 5.64 -6.73 27.63
CA GLY A 142 4.72 -5.92 28.45
C GLY A 142 5.05 -4.42 28.47
N GLU A 143 6.05 -3.96 27.73
CA GLU A 143 6.50 -2.56 27.69
C GLU A 143 5.64 -1.70 26.75
N LYS A 144 4.33 -1.65 27.00
CA LYS A 144 3.35 -0.96 26.13
C LYS A 144 3.67 0.52 25.92
N GLN A 145 4.18 1.20 26.94
CA GLN A 145 4.54 2.62 26.86
C GLN A 145 5.71 2.85 25.89
N LYS A 146 6.77 2.04 25.98
CA LYS A 146 7.90 2.09 25.04
C LYS A 146 7.48 1.72 23.62
N ALA A 147 6.55 0.77 23.47
CA ALA A 147 5.97 0.41 22.16
C ALA A 147 5.24 1.62 21.53
N LYS A 148 4.42 2.33 22.32
CA LYS A 148 3.72 3.55 21.89
C LYS A 148 4.71 4.63 21.46
N GLU A 149 5.75 4.89 22.26
CA GLU A 149 6.79 5.88 21.92
C GLU A 149 7.54 5.54 20.63
N ARG A 150 7.83 4.26 20.38
CA ARG A 150 8.47 3.82 19.13
C ARG A 150 7.57 4.03 17.93
N ILE A 151 6.27 3.75 18.06
CA ILE A 151 5.28 3.99 17.01
C ILE A 151 5.17 5.51 16.74
N GLU A 152 5.07 6.34 17.78
CA GLU A 152 4.98 7.80 17.65
C GLU A 152 6.21 8.41 16.97
N ARG A 153 7.42 8.00 17.38
CA ARG A 153 8.67 8.50 16.78
C ARG A 153 8.77 8.18 15.30
N ALA A 154 8.42 6.96 14.92
CA ALA A 154 8.41 6.56 13.53
C ALA A 154 7.41 7.30 12.66
N ILE A 155 6.23 7.50 13.22
CA ILE A 155 5.17 8.30 12.64
C ILE A 155 5.65 9.74 12.41
N ASN A 156 6.31 10.35 13.40
CA ASN A 156 6.81 11.72 13.29
C ASN A 156 7.92 11.80 12.23
N LEU A 157 8.83 10.82 12.22
CA LEU A 157 9.87 10.71 11.20
C LEU A 157 9.26 10.62 9.80
N SER A 158 8.21 9.81 9.63
CA SER A 158 7.49 9.68 8.36
C SER A 158 6.90 11.02 7.91
N VAL A 159 6.27 11.78 8.81
CA VAL A 159 5.68 13.09 8.47
C VAL A 159 6.76 14.11 8.08
N ILE A 160 7.87 14.16 8.83
CA ILE A 160 8.99 15.07 8.57
C ILE A 160 9.62 14.83 7.18
N ILE A 161 9.68 13.58 6.73
CA ILE A 161 10.25 13.23 5.41
C ILE A 161 9.23 13.47 4.29
N ILE A 162 7.97 13.11 4.51
CA ILE A 162 6.96 13.09 3.44
C ILE A 162 6.42 14.48 3.11
N MET A 163 6.22 15.33 4.12
CA MET A 163 5.73 16.70 3.90
C MET A 163 6.60 17.48 2.89
N PRO A 164 7.93 17.61 3.05
CA PRO A 164 8.76 18.30 2.07
C PRO A 164 8.81 17.56 0.73
N ALA A 165 8.71 16.24 0.71
CA ALA A 165 8.66 15.48 -0.54
C ALA A 165 7.40 15.80 -1.35
N ILE A 166 6.23 15.90 -0.72
CA ILE A 166 4.97 16.29 -1.39
C ILE A 166 5.06 17.73 -1.89
N VAL A 167 5.59 18.66 -1.09
CA VAL A 167 5.79 20.06 -1.51
C VAL A 167 6.75 20.13 -2.69
N GLY A 168 7.84 19.36 -2.67
CA GLY A 168 8.76 19.25 -3.81
C GLY A 168 8.06 18.75 -5.06
N LEU A 169 7.30 17.66 -4.96
CA LEU A 169 6.52 17.12 -6.10
C LEU A 169 5.45 18.11 -6.60
N PHE A 170 4.87 18.92 -5.73
CA PHE A 170 3.91 19.96 -6.13
C PHE A 170 4.58 21.05 -6.98
N VAL A 171 5.72 21.59 -6.53
CA VAL A 171 6.45 22.65 -7.26
C VAL A 171 7.05 22.13 -8.55
N LEU A 172 7.54 20.89 -8.55
CA LEU A 172 8.21 20.25 -9.68
C LEU A 172 7.25 19.47 -10.59
N SER A 173 5.93 19.60 -10.41
CA SER A 173 4.95 18.72 -11.07
C SER A 173 5.06 18.73 -12.60
N GLU A 174 5.08 19.91 -13.22
CA GLU A 174 5.20 20.07 -14.67
C GLU A 174 6.54 19.61 -15.24
N PRO A 175 7.71 20.09 -14.75
CA PRO A 175 8.99 19.65 -15.29
C PRO A 175 9.24 18.16 -15.06
N LEU A 176 8.82 17.61 -13.90
CA LEU A 176 9.00 16.20 -13.60
C LEU A 176 8.15 15.29 -14.50
N LEU A 177 6.90 15.69 -14.77
CA LEU A 177 6.03 14.91 -15.65
C LEU A 177 6.50 14.96 -17.10
N LYS A 178 6.96 16.12 -17.58
CA LYS A 178 7.57 16.26 -18.92
C LYS A 178 8.83 15.39 -19.07
N LEU A 179 9.63 15.27 -18.01
CA LEU A 179 10.84 14.45 -18.00
C LEU A 179 10.53 12.95 -17.98
N MET A 180 9.66 12.51 -17.07
CA MET A 180 9.37 11.08 -16.85
C MET A 180 8.40 10.51 -17.88
N TYR A 181 7.43 11.31 -18.33
CA TYR A 181 6.40 10.90 -19.28
C TYR A 181 6.13 11.99 -20.33
N PRO A 182 7.01 12.12 -21.35
CA PRO A 182 6.90 13.16 -22.38
C PRO A 182 5.55 13.14 -23.12
N LYS A 183 4.96 11.95 -23.31
CA LYS A 183 3.65 11.74 -23.96
C LYS A 183 2.44 12.03 -23.05
N ALA A 184 2.65 12.43 -21.79
CA ALA A 184 1.60 12.71 -20.80
C ALA A 184 1.72 14.14 -20.22
N SER A 185 2.37 15.04 -20.97
CA SER A 185 2.69 16.42 -20.59
C SER A 185 1.48 17.23 -20.07
N GLU A 186 0.27 16.93 -20.53
CA GLU A 186 -0.97 17.63 -20.11
C GLU A 186 -1.40 17.30 -18.66
N GLY A 187 -0.78 16.30 -18.01
CA GLY A 187 -1.13 15.89 -16.64
C GLY A 187 -0.51 16.75 -15.53
N GLY A 188 0.20 17.84 -15.83
CA GLY A 188 0.90 18.65 -14.83
C GLY A 188 -0.03 19.27 -13.77
N VAL A 189 -1.16 19.82 -14.20
CA VAL A 189 -2.20 20.38 -13.32
C VAL A 189 -2.88 19.27 -12.50
N LEU A 190 -3.15 18.12 -13.13
CA LEU A 190 -3.69 16.95 -12.44
C LEU A 190 -2.75 16.48 -11.31
N MET A 191 -1.44 16.52 -11.54
CA MET A 191 -0.43 16.21 -10.54
C MET A 191 -0.43 17.22 -9.39
N GLN A 192 -0.59 18.51 -9.65
CA GLN A 192 -0.71 19.52 -8.59
C GLN A 192 -1.94 19.28 -7.72
N ILE A 193 -3.10 19.02 -8.34
CA ILE A 193 -4.35 18.72 -7.63
C ILE A 193 -4.17 17.48 -6.74
N LEU A 194 -3.55 16.42 -7.26
CA LEU A 194 -3.28 15.20 -6.50
C LEU A 194 -2.28 15.43 -5.35
N CYS A 195 -1.25 16.25 -5.55
CA CYS A 195 -0.34 16.64 -4.47
C CYS A 195 -1.08 17.38 -3.35
N VAL A 196 -1.96 18.33 -3.67
CA VAL A 196 -2.79 19.04 -2.67
C VAL A 196 -3.69 18.05 -1.93
N ALA A 197 -4.37 17.14 -2.63
CA ALA A 197 -5.17 16.10 -2.00
C ALA A 197 -4.33 15.21 -1.07
N THR A 198 -3.09 14.92 -1.46
CA THR A 198 -2.16 14.10 -0.66
C THR A 198 -1.69 14.83 0.60
N VAL A 199 -1.55 16.15 0.58
CA VAL A 199 -1.31 16.96 1.80
C VAL A 199 -2.49 16.78 2.78
N PHE A 200 -3.73 16.87 2.31
CA PHE A 200 -4.91 16.61 3.14
C PHE A 200 -4.96 15.18 3.66
N MET A 201 -4.59 14.18 2.84
CA MET A 201 -4.46 12.80 3.31
C MET A 201 -3.40 12.67 4.40
N CYS A 202 -2.23 13.30 4.23
CA CYS A 202 -1.16 13.32 5.22
C CYS A 202 -1.62 13.96 6.54
N LEU A 203 -2.38 15.05 6.44
CA LEU A 203 -3.00 15.70 7.59
C LEU A 203 -4.03 14.77 8.26
N SER A 204 -4.88 14.09 7.51
CA SER A 204 -5.86 13.14 8.07
C SER A 204 -5.20 11.96 8.80
N HIS A 205 -4.08 11.44 8.25
CA HIS A 205 -3.25 10.43 8.92
C HIS A 205 -2.65 10.96 10.21
N THR A 206 -2.33 12.25 10.27
CA THR A 206 -1.79 12.92 11.46
C THR A 206 -2.88 13.17 12.50
N ILE A 207 -4.07 13.62 12.10
CA ILE A 207 -5.22 13.86 12.99
C ILE A 207 -5.69 12.56 13.64
N ARG A 208 -5.81 11.46 12.87
CA ARG A 208 -6.18 10.14 13.41
C ARG A 208 -5.28 9.71 14.58
N LYS A 209 -4.02 10.13 14.56
CA LYS A 209 -3.04 9.85 15.63
C LYS A 209 -3.25 10.74 16.85
N TRP A 210 -3.58 12.01 16.65
CA TRP A 210 -3.96 12.92 17.74
C TRP A 210 -5.24 12.46 18.45
N THR A 211 -6.25 12.01 17.69
CA THR A 211 -7.48 11.44 18.28
C THR A 211 -7.19 10.12 19.02
N SER A 212 -6.30 9.27 18.47
CA SER A 212 -5.81 8.05 19.15
C SER A 212 -4.90 8.33 20.36
N ARG A 213 -4.53 9.59 20.63
CA ARG A 213 -3.79 9.97 21.84
C ARG A 213 -4.69 10.01 23.08
N TYR A 214 -6.02 10.00 22.91
CA TYR A 214 -7.02 10.13 23.98
C TYR A 214 -8.04 8.97 24.20
N PRO A 215 -7.98 7.75 23.61
CA PRO A 215 -8.93 6.68 23.92
C PRO A 215 -8.41 5.76 25.05
N VAL A 216 -7.68 6.30 26.03
CA VAL A 216 -7.28 5.55 27.24
C VAL A 216 -7.75 6.24 28.53
N MET A 217 -8.72 7.15 28.42
CA MET A 217 -9.47 7.74 29.53
C MET A 217 -10.98 7.43 29.47
N LEU A 218 -11.36 6.34 28.79
CA LEU A 218 -12.67 5.67 28.94
C LEU A 218 -12.46 4.16 28.89
#